data_AF-A0A2P1UCS0-F1
#
_entry.id   AF-A0A2P1UCS0-F1
#
_cell.length_a   1.000
_cell.length_b   1.000
_cell.length_c   1.000
_cell.angle_alpha   90.00
_cell.angle_beta   90.00
_cell.angle_gamma   90.00
#
_symmetry.space_group_name_H-M   'P 1'
#
loop_
_entity.id
_entity.type
_entity.pdbx_description
1 polymer ?
#
loop_
_entity_poly.entity_id
_entity_poly.type
_entity_poly.pdbx_seq_one_letter_code
_entity_poly.pdbx_strand_id
1 'polypeptide(L)'
;MSKIKGMLSKRTINPANFSGLIMENISQWVGIDISKATLDVYLRPLSKAMKVANTKEDISKLVETLKSYTVNLIVLEATGGLETELVIQLQEADWEHLTFAMSINT
;
A
#
# COMPACT_ATOMS: atom_id res chain seq x y z
N MET A 1 -28.22 36.63 -27.99
CA MET A 1 -27.91 35.45 -28.83
C MET A 1 -26.61 35.72 -29.58
N SER A 2 -25.44 35.29 -29.08
CA SER A 2 -24.24 35.20 -29.92
C SER A 2 -23.19 34.24 -29.35
N LYS A 3 -23.24 33.01 -29.89
CA LYS A 3 -22.12 32.13 -30.26
C LYS A 3 -21.06 31.82 -29.19
N ILE A 4 -21.36 30.78 -28.42
CA ILE A 4 -20.37 29.90 -27.81
C ILE A 4 -19.70 29.11 -28.96
N LYS A 5 -18.52 29.53 -29.42
CA LYS A 5 -17.66 28.65 -30.23
C LYS A 5 -16.20 29.08 -30.17
N GLY A 6 -15.40 28.25 -29.50
CA GLY A 6 -13.99 28.06 -29.81
C GLY A 6 -13.01 28.99 -29.13
N MET A 7 -12.45 28.55 -28.01
CA MET A 7 -11.00 28.29 -27.95
C MET A 7 -10.70 27.50 -26.68
N LEU A 8 -10.70 26.18 -26.83
CA LEU A 8 -9.88 25.30 -26.00
C LEU A 8 -8.44 25.84 -26.13
N SER A 9 -7.99 26.59 -25.12
CA SER A 9 -6.61 27.04 -25.03
C SER A 9 -5.77 25.78 -24.98
N LYS A 10 -5.05 25.49 -26.08
CA LYS A 10 -3.99 24.50 -26.08
C LYS A 10 -2.95 24.97 -25.08
N ARG A 11 -3.11 24.59 -23.81
CA ARG A 11 -2.06 24.69 -22.81
C ARG A 11 -0.92 23.83 -23.33
N THR A 12 0.07 24.49 -23.93
CA THR A 12 1.34 23.86 -24.24
C THR A 12 1.96 23.56 -22.89
N ILE A 13 1.92 22.28 -22.50
CA ILE A 13 2.57 21.81 -21.29
C ILE A 13 4.08 21.89 -21.50
N ASN A 14 4.75 22.74 -20.72
CA ASN A 14 6.20 22.71 -20.63
C ASN A 14 6.60 21.41 -19.91
N PRO A 15 7.46 20.54 -20.48
CA PRO A 15 7.91 19.32 -19.81
C PRO A 15 8.58 19.57 -18.45
N ALA A 16 9.13 20.77 -18.23
CA ALA A 16 9.69 21.18 -16.93
C ALA A 16 8.63 21.47 -15.84
N ASN A 17 7.38 21.75 -16.23
CA ASN A 17 6.27 21.99 -15.32
C ASN A 17 5.40 20.73 -15.11
N PHE A 18 5.76 19.60 -15.75
CA PHE A 18 5.07 18.32 -15.56
C PHE A 18 5.40 17.69 -14.19
N SER A 19 6.51 18.10 -13.58
CA SER A 19 6.91 17.69 -12.22
C SER A 19 5.94 18.15 -11.12
N GLY A 20 5.07 19.13 -11.42
CA GLY A 20 4.00 19.59 -10.54
C GLY A 20 2.61 19.03 -10.85
N LEU A 21 2.49 18.15 -11.86
CA LEU A 21 1.25 17.44 -12.16
C LEU A 21 1.29 16.08 -11.46
N ILE A 22 0.68 16.04 -10.28
CA ILE A 22 0.19 14.83 -9.60
C ILE A 22 1.17 13.64 -9.61
N MET A 23 2.10 13.61 -8.66
CA MET A 23 2.38 12.32 -8.01
C MET A 23 1.12 11.97 -7.25
N GLU A 24 0.12 11.42 -7.94
CA GLU A 24 -0.92 10.67 -7.26
C GLU A 24 -0.19 9.62 -6.45
N ASN A 25 -0.39 9.62 -5.13
CA ASN A 25 0.12 8.58 -4.27
C ASN A 25 -0.67 7.32 -4.67
N ILE A 26 -0.16 6.60 -5.68
CA ILE A 26 -0.87 5.49 -6.29
C ILE A 26 -1.12 4.50 -5.17
N SER A 27 -2.38 4.13 -4.96
CA SER A 27 -2.69 3.22 -3.87
C SER A 27 -2.03 1.86 -4.08
N GLN A 28 -1.61 1.26 -2.98
CA GLN A 28 -0.89 0.01 -2.93
C GLN A 28 -1.80 -1.15 -2.48
N TRP A 29 -1.54 -2.32 -3.06
CA TRP A 29 -2.00 -3.62 -2.59
C TRP A 29 -0.79 -4.38 -2.05
N VAL A 30 -0.92 -4.93 -0.86
CA VAL A 30 0.17 -5.61 -0.15
C VAL A 30 -0.19 -7.08 -0.02
N GLY A 31 0.70 -7.96 -0.50
CA GLY A 31 0.69 -9.38 -0.16
C GLY A 31 1.74 -9.66 0.90
N ILE A 32 1.41 -10.44 1.91
CA ILE A 32 2.32 -10.87 2.97
C ILE A 32 2.22 -12.38 3.14
N ASP A 33 3.30 -13.09 2.80
CA ASP A 33 3.46 -14.52 3.08
C ASP A 33 4.21 -14.68 4.42
N ILE A 34 3.66 -15.51 5.32
CA ILE A 34 4.04 -15.56 6.72
C ILE A 34 4.64 -16.92 7.05
N SER A 35 5.91 -16.90 7.47
CA SER A 35 6.62 -18.07 8.00
C SER A 35 7.01 -17.88 9.46
N LYS A 36 7.53 -18.93 10.09
CA LYS A 36 8.00 -18.87 11.49
C LYS A 36 9.07 -17.82 11.73
N ALA A 37 9.93 -17.57 10.74
CA ALA A 37 11.09 -16.71 10.88
C ALA A 37 10.90 -15.33 10.23
N THR A 38 10.14 -15.27 9.13
CA THR A 38 10.06 -14.07 8.29
C THR A 38 8.67 -13.82 7.70
N LEU A 39 8.41 -12.56 7.38
CA LEU A 39 7.33 -12.07 6.55
C LEU A 39 7.90 -11.65 5.19
N ASP A 40 7.40 -12.25 4.11
CA ASP A 40 7.73 -11.87 2.74
C ASP A 40 6.66 -10.93 2.21
N VAL A 41 7.02 -9.65 2.03
CA VAL A 41 6.08 -8.56 1.75
C VAL A 41 6.28 -8.05 0.33
N TYR A 42 5.19 -7.91 -0.42
CA TYR A 42 5.21 -7.38 -1.79
C TYR A 42 4.15 -6.29 -2.00
N LEU A 43 4.57 -5.13 -2.51
CA LEU A 43 3.70 -3.99 -2.79
C LEU A 43 3.49 -3.85 -4.30
N ARG A 44 2.22 -3.74 -4.71
CA ARG A 44 1.80 -3.43 -6.09
C ARG A 44 1.00 -2.13 -6.11
N PRO A 45 1.12 -1.28 -7.15
CA PRO A 45 1.94 -1.46 -8.34
C PRO A 45 3.40 -1.04 -8.18
N LEU A 46 3.83 -0.56 -7.00
CA LEU A 46 5.20 -0.09 -6.76
C LEU A 46 6.28 -1.13 -7.11
N SER A 47 5.92 -2.42 -7.12
CA SER A 47 6.82 -3.54 -7.46
C SER A 47 8.00 -3.60 -6.49
N LYS A 48 7.72 -3.36 -5.21
CA LYS A 48 8.70 -3.38 -4.13
C LYS A 48 8.51 -4.61 -3.27
N ALA A 49 9.60 -5.34 -3.07
CA ALA A 49 9.65 -6.48 -2.16
C ALA A 49 10.48 -6.12 -0.92
N MET A 50 10.12 -6.67 0.23
CA MET A 50 10.96 -6.67 1.43
C MET A 50 10.70 -7.93 2.24
N LYS A 51 11.73 -8.35 2.98
CA LYS A 51 11.65 -9.46 3.92
C LYS A 51 11.89 -8.91 5.32
N VAL A 52 10.97 -9.21 6.23
CA VAL A 52 10.96 -8.70 7.61
C VAL A 52 11.03 -9.90 8.56
N ALA A 53 11.70 -9.79 9.70
CA ALA A 53 11.66 -10.87 10.68
C ALA A 53 10.26 -10.98 11.30
N ASN A 54 9.81 -12.20 11.61
CA ASN A 54 8.55 -12.43 12.33
C ASN A 54 8.74 -12.21 13.84
N THR A 55 9.09 -10.98 14.21
CA THR A 55 9.27 -10.50 15.58
C THR A 55 8.37 -9.31 15.81
N LYS A 56 7.96 -9.10 17.06
CA LYS A 56 7.08 -7.98 17.44
C LYS A 56 7.66 -6.62 17.01
N GLU A 57 8.96 -6.44 17.20
CA GLU A 57 9.68 -5.20 16.92
C GLU A 57 9.77 -4.92 15.42
N ASP A 58 10.04 -5.95 14.60
CA ASP A 58 10.18 -5.75 13.15
C ASP A 58 8.81 -5.67 12.45
N ILE A 59 7.77 -6.32 13.00
CA ILE A 59 6.37 -6.11 12.60
C ILE A 59 5.96 -4.66 12.82
N SER A 60 6.30 -4.07 13.97
CA SER A 60 5.96 -2.67 14.25
C SER A 60 6.57 -1.71 13.23
N LYS A 61 7.84 -1.91 12.89
CA LYS A 61 8.52 -1.13 11.83
C LYS A 61 7.90 -1.34 10.46
N LEU A 62 7.46 -2.57 10.15
CA LEU A 62 6.75 -2.86 8.91
C LEU A 62 5.42 -2.08 8.85
N VAL A 63 4.63 -2.09 9.92
CA VAL A 63 3.36 -1.35 9.98
C VAL A 63 3.60 0.15 9.77
N GLU A 64 4.56 0.75 10.46
CA GLU A 64 4.95 2.15 10.26
C GLU A 64 5.37 2.43 8.81
N THR A 65 6.15 1.52 8.22
CA THR A 65 6.57 1.62 6.82
C THR A 65 5.35 1.58 5.89
N LEU A 66 4.40 0.68 6.12
CA LEU A 66 3.20 0.55 5.29
C LEU A 66 2.29 1.78 5.41
N LYS A 67 2.24 2.46 6.57
CA LYS A 67 1.50 3.73 6.75
C LYS A 67 2.05 4.90 5.93
N SER A 68 3.29 4.81 5.43
CA SER A 68 3.84 5.81 4.51
C SER A 68 3.26 5.72 3.09
N TYR A 69 2.50 4.66 2.79
CA TYR A 69 1.80 4.47 1.52
C TYR A 69 0.29 4.61 1.72
N THR A 70 -0.41 5.06 0.69
CA THR A 70 -1.85 4.82 0.59
C THR A 70 -2.04 3.32 0.32
N VAL A 71 -2.60 2.57 1.27
CA VAL A 71 -2.82 1.12 1.13
C VAL A 71 -4.32 0.82 1.08
N ASN A 72 -4.78 0.19 0.00
CA ASN A 72 -6.19 -0.21 -0.14
C ASN A 72 -6.48 -1.56 0.52
N LEU A 73 -5.56 -2.51 0.39
CA LEU A 73 -5.76 -3.89 0.83
C LEU A 73 -4.44 -4.53 1.24
N ILE A 74 -4.46 -5.19 2.40
CA ILE A 74 -3.42 -6.14 2.80
C ILE A 74 -4.02 -7.55 2.78
N VAL A 75 -3.36 -8.45 2.07
CA VAL A 75 -3.68 -9.89 2.01
C VAL A 75 -2.61 -10.66 2.77
N LEU A 76 -3.03 -11.44 3.76
CA LEU A 76 -2.15 -12.30 4.55
C LEU A 76 -2.33 -13.76 4.14
N GLU A 77 -1.22 -14.46 3.93
CA GLU A 77 -1.16 -15.92 3.76
C GLU A 77 -0.33 -16.52 4.90
N ALA A 78 -0.95 -17.37 5.72
CA ALA A 78 -0.31 -17.97 6.88
C ALA A 78 -0.84 -19.39 7.17
N THR A 79 -0.05 -20.15 7.91
CA THR A 79 -0.41 -21.47 8.43
C THR A 79 -0.16 -21.54 9.94
N GLY A 80 -1.05 -22.17 10.69
CA GLY A 80 -0.82 -22.49 12.10
C GLY A 80 -0.80 -21.30 13.07
N GLY A 81 -1.47 -20.18 12.73
CA GLY A 81 -1.65 -19.02 13.63
C GLY A 81 -0.48 -18.04 13.69
N LEU A 82 0.51 -18.17 12.80
CA LEU A 82 1.70 -17.31 12.75
C LEU A 82 1.39 -15.84 12.43
N GLU A 83 0.19 -15.56 11.91
CA GLU A 83 -0.30 -14.23 11.60
C GLU A 83 -0.69 -13.39 12.82
N THR A 84 -0.88 -14.03 13.99
CA THR A 84 -1.56 -13.41 15.15
C THR A 84 -0.97 -12.05 15.54
N GLU A 85 0.34 -11.96 15.75
CA GLU A 85 1.00 -10.71 16.16
C GLU A 85 0.88 -9.62 15.07
N LEU A 86 1.03 -10.01 13.80
CA LEU A 86 0.88 -9.07 12.67
C LEU A 86 -0.56 -8.54 12.58
N VAL A 87 -1.55 -9.41 12.73
CA VAL A 87 -2.98 -9.02 12.71
C VAL A 87 -3.29 -8.04 13.83
N ILE A 88 -2.81 -8.31 15.06
CA ILE A 88 -3.00 -7.41 16.20
C ILE A 88 -2.46 -6.01 15.87
N GLN A 89 -1.20 -5.91 15.44
CA GLN A 89 -0.59 -4.60 15.19
C GLN A 89 -1.20 -3.88 13.98
N LEU A 90 -1.64 -4.61 12.95
CA LEU A 90 -2.37 -4.04 11.83
C LEU A 90 -3.73 -3.48 12.24
N GLN A 91 -4.44 -4.17 13.15
CA GLN A 91 -5.74 -3.77 13.69
C GLN A 91 -5.63 -2.57 14.63
N GLU A 92 -4.56 -2.51 15.42
CA GLU A 92 -4.26 -1.39 16.34
C GLU A 92 -3.76 -0.15 15.59
N ALA A 93 -3.26 -0.31 14.36
CA ALA A 93 -2.82 0.82 13.57
C ALA A 93 -4.02 1.65 13.07
N ASP A 94 -3.93 2.96 13.28
CA ASP A 94 -4.92 3.93 12.80
C ASP A 94 -4.76 4.18 11.29
N TRP A 95 -5.59 3.54 10.46
CA TRP A 95 -5.59 3.66 9.01
C TRP A 95 -6.80 4.48 8.53
N GLU A 96 -6.59 5.40 7.59
CA GLU A 96 -7.72 6.20 7.06
C GLU A 96 -8.70 5.35 6.24
N HIS A 97 -8.20 4.44 5.38
CA HIS A 97 -9.02 3.69 4.41
C HIS A 97 -8.48 2.27 4.09
N LEU A 98 -8.06 1.51 5.09
CA LEU A 98 -7.53 0.16 4.86
C LEU A 98 -8.60 -0.94 5.01
N THR A 99 -8.62 -1.87 4.06
CA THR A 99 -9.33 -3.16 4.18
C THR A 99 -8.34 -4.30 4.46
N PHE A 100 -8.73 -5.24 5.31
CA PHE A 100 -7.97 -6.47 5.57
C PHE A 100 -8.68 -7.68 4.96
N ALA A 101 -7.92 -8.57 4.31
CA ALA A 101 -8.38 -9.89 3.91
C ALA A 101 -7.36 -10.94 4.34
N MET A 102 -7.82 -12.02 4.97
CA MET A 102 -6.97 -13.12 5.41
C MET A 102 -7.33 -14.39 4.65
N SER A 103 -6.30 -15.07 4.13
CA SER A 103 -6.39 -16.44 3.62
C SER A 103 -5.63 -17.34 4.58
N ILE A 104 -6.36 -18.22 5.27
CA ILE A 104 -5.78 -19.20 6.20
C ILE A 104 -5.85 -20.56 5.50
N ASN A 105 -4.68 -21.11 5.17
CA ASN A 105 -4.58 -22.49 4.73
C ASN A 105 -4.46 -23.36 5.99
N THR A 106 -5.60 -23.75 6.56
CA THR A 106 -5.68 -24.72 7.68
C THR A 106 -5.55 -26.15 7.20
#